data_AF-A0A645JMT4-F1
#
_entry.id   AF-A0A645JMT4-F1
#
_cell.length_a   1.000
_cell.length_b   1.000
_cell.length_c   1.000
_cell.angle_alpha   90.00
_cell.angle_beta   90.00
_cell.angle_gamma   90.00
#
_symmetry.space_group_name_H-M   'P 1'
#
loop_
_entity.id
_entity.type
_entity.pdbx_description
1 polymer ?
#
loop_
_entity_poly.entity_id
_entity_poly.type
_entity_poly.pdbx_seq_one_letter_code
_entity_poly.pdbx_strand_id
1 'polypeptide(L)' 'MAGGHGFRKDKGERMRFKVMHKVYDFKKRFGYHMCVGCGRCDDICPEYISFSNCVNKLNEAVKEEN' A
#
# COMPACT_ATOMS: atom_id res chain seq x y z
N MET A 1 1.68 3.29 22.99
CA MET A 1 0.64 2.32 23.38
C MET A 1 1.32 0.97 23.60
N ALA A 2 1.25 0.43 24.81
CA ALA A 2 1.84 -0.86 25.15
C ALA A 2 0.77 -1.97 25.02
N GLY A 3 1.03 -2.95 24.14
CA GLY A 3 0.40 -4.28 24.12
C GLY A 3 -1.01 -4.40 23.52
N GLY A 4 -1.14 -5.12 22.40
CA GLY A 4 -2.40 -5.77 21.97
C GLY A 4 -3.37 -4.97 21.08
N HIS A 5 -3.26 -3.65 21.00
CA HIS A 5 -4.15 -2.86 20.14
C HIS A 5 -3.68 -2.85 18.67
N GLY A 6 -4.38 -3.63 17.83
CA GLY A 6 -4.26 -3.55 16.38
C GLY A 6 -5.20 -2.49 15.80
N PHE A 7 -4.66 -1.42 15.22
CA PHE A 7 -5.45 -0.39 14.53
C PHE A 7 -6.06 -0.84 13.20
N ARG A 8 -5.52 -1.92 12.62
CA ARG A 8 -5.94 -2.50 11.34
C ARG A 8 -6.29 -3.95 11.59
N LYS A 9 -7.58 -4.17 11.85
CA LYS A 9 -8.12 -5.46 12.27
C LYS A 9 -8.23 -6.37 11.05
N ASP A 10 -8.72 -5.84 9.94
CA ASP A 10 -8.89 -6.60 8.72
C ASP A 10 -7.60 -6.65 7.86
N LYS A 11 -7.45 -7.74 7.10
CA LYS A 11 -6.35 -7.93 6.14
C LYS A 11 -6.40 -6.86 5.04
N GLY A 12 -7.59 -6.45 4.60
CA GLY A 12 -7.78 -5.40 3.61
C GLY A 12 -7.25 -4.05 4.09
N GLU A 13 -7.52 -3.68 5.34
CA GLU A 13 -7.01 -2.44 5.95
C GLU A 13 -5.47 -2.40 5.99
N ARG A 14 -4.84 -3.55 6.25
CA ARG A 14 -3.37 -3.68 6.26
C ARG A 14 -2.80 -3.51 4.86
N MET A 15 -3.42 -4.12 3.84
CA MET A 15 -2.98 -3.96 2.45
C MET A 15 -3.20 -2.54 1.94
N ARG A 16 -4.35 -1.93 2.22
CA ARG A 16 -4.60 -0.52 1.91
C ARG A 16 -3.53 0.38 2.53
N PHE A 17 -3.22 0.18 3.82
CA PHE A 17 -2.17 0.93 4.47
C PHE A 17 -0.78 0.70 3.83
N LYS A 18 -0.44 -0.55 3.48
CA LYS A 18 0.83 -0.86 2.79
C LYS A 18 0.96 -0.13 1.46
N VAL A 19 -0.12 -0.09 0.66
CA VAL A 19 -0.17 0.59 -0.64
C VAL A 19 -0.02 2.09 -0.46
N MET A 20 -0.88 2.69 0.37
CA MET A 20 -0.86 4.14 0.65
C MET A 20 0.46 4.59 1.26
N HIS A 21 1.02 3.82 2.19
CA HIS A 21 2.28 4.16 2.82
C HIS A 21 3.40 4.22 1.80
N LYS A 22 3.51 3.21 0.93
CA LYS A 22 4.61 3.13 -0.03
C LYS A 22 4.54 4.18 -1.15
N VAL A 23 3.33 4.54 -1.59
CA VAL A 23 3.13 5.42 -2.75
C VAL A 23 2.88 6.87 -2.35
N TYR A 24 2.10 7.12 -1.29
CA TYR A 24 1.64 8.46 -0.91
C TYR A 24 2.23 8.94 0.42
N ASP A 25 1.96 8.26 1.54
CA ASP A 25 2.30 8.82 2.86
C ASP A 25 3.81 8.96 3.05
N PHE A 26 4.59 7.99 2.57
CA PHE A 26 6.04 8.06 2.65
C PHE A 26 6.58 9.20 1.79
N LYS A 27 6.06 9.36 0.55
CA LYS A 27 6.44 10.49 -0.31
C LYS A 27 6.07 11.83 0.33
N LYS A 28 4.90 11.93 0.96
CA LYS A 28 4.48 13.15 1.67
C LYS A 28 5.43 13.51 2.82
N ARG A 29 6.04 12.51 3.47
CA ARG A 29 6.98 12.72 4.59
C ARG A 29 8.42 12.94 4.16
N PHE A 30 8.87 12.25 3.11
CA PHE A 30 10.30 12.16 2.75
C PHE A 30 10.64 12.66 1.34
N GLY A 31 9.64 13.04 0.53
CA GLY A 31 9.82 13.63 -0.80
C GLY A 31 9.94 12.62 -1.96
N TYR A 32 10.08 11.32 -1.69
CA TYR A 32 10.21 10.28 -2.72
C TYR A 32 9.34 9.05 -2.44
N HIS A 33 9.06 8.25 -3.48
CA HIS A 33 8.28 7.02 -3.34
C HIS A 33 9.11 5.91 -2.69
N MET A 34 8.53 5.19 -1.74
CA MET A 34 9.17 4.02 -1.12
C MET A 34 9.09 2.80 -2.04
N CYS A 35 8.02 2.70 -2.84
CA CYS A 35 7.93 1.68 -3.88
C CYS A 35 8.75 2.10 -5.10
N VAL A 36 9.63 1.20 -5.56
CA VAL A 36 10.46 1.38 -6.77
C VAL A 36 10.05 0.44 -7.91
N GLY A 37 8.94 -0.29 -7.78
CA GLY A 37 8.47 -1.22 -8.82
C GLY A 37 9.21 -2.57 -8.89
N CYS A 38 9.95 -2.96 -7.85
CA CYS A 38 10.78 -4.18 -7.86
C CYS A 38 10.05 -5.54 -7.87
N GLY A 39 8.71 -5.59 -7.89
CA GLY A 39 7.93 -6.85 -7.98
C GLY A 39 7.92 -7.76 -6.74
N ARG A 40 8.94 -7.70 -5.88
CA ARG A 40 9.14 -8.62 -4.73
C ARG A 40 7.96 -8.80 -3.78
N CYS A 41 7.02 -7.85 -3.72
CA CYS A 41 5.83 -7.97 -2.89
C CYS A 41 4.78 -8.92 -3.47
N ASP A 42 4.75 -9.08 -4.79
CA ASP A 42 3.84 -9.97 -5.51
C ASP A 42 4.43 -11.38 -5.51
N ASP A 43 5.73 -11.52 -5.78
CA ASP A 43 6.43 -12.82 -5.84
C ASP A 43 6.37 -13.60 -4.52
N ILE A 44 6.45 -12.89 -3.38
CA ILE A 44 6.45 -13.52 -2.05
C ILE A 44 5.03 -13.72 -1.50
N CYS A 45 3.99 -13.22 -2.19
CA CYS A 45 2.65 -13.22 -1.63
C CYS A 45 2.03 -14.64 -1.67
N PRO A 46 1.74 -15.27 -0.52
CA PRO A 46 1.17 -16.63 -0.51
C PRO A 46 -0.31 -16.66 -0.94
N GLU A 47 -0.99 -15.51 -0.89
CA GLU A 47 -2.41 -15.34 -1.19
C GLU A 47 -2.65 -14.77 -2.60
N TYR A 48 -1.60 -14.67 -3.42
CA TYR A 48 -1.67 -14.14 -4.79
C TYR A 48 -2.28 -12.72 -4.90
N ILE A 49 -2.08 -11.90 -3.88
CA ILE A 49 -2.54 -10.51 -3.89
C ILE A 49 -1.57 -9.68 -4.73
N SER A 50 -2.03 -9.18 -5.87
CA SER A 50 -1.24 -8.28 -6.70
C SER A 50 -1.23 -6.86 -6.12
N PHE A 51 -0.10 -6.48 -5.53
CA PHE A 51 0.19 -5.13 -5.08
C PHE A 51 0.23 -4.15 -6.24
N SER A 52 0.80 -4.56 -7.37
CA SER A 52 0.87 -3.74 -8.59
C SER A 52 -0.54 -3.32 -9.05
N ASN A 53 -1.49 -4.26 -9.03
CA ASN A 53 -2.89 -3.96 -9.34
C ASN A 53 -3.52 -3.00 -8.32
N CYS A 54 -3.20 -3.13 -7.03
CA CYS A 54 -3.69 -2.17 -6.03
C CYS A 54 -3.18 -0.75 -6.27
N VAL A 55 -1.92 -0.59 -6.71
CA VAL A 55 -1.35 0.72 -7.06
C VAL A 55 -2.04 1.29 -8.31
N ASN A 56 -2.32 0.45 -9.32
CA ASN A 56 -3.04 0.89 -10.51
C ASN A 56 -4.46 1.37 -10.18
N LYS A 57 -5.19 0.62 -9.36
CA LYS A 57 -6.51 1.03 -8.85
C LYS A 57 -6.46 2.36 -8.08
N LEU A 58 -5.42 2.56 -7.27
CA LEU A 58 -5.21 3.83 -6.58
C LEU A 58 -5.01 4.98 -7.59
N ASN A 59 -4.21 4.75 -8.63
CA ASN A 59 -3.95 5.74 -9.67
C ASN A 59 -5.22 6.08 -10.46
N GLU A 60 -6.06 5.09 -10.77
CA GLU A 60 -7.37 5.29 -11.40
C GLU A 60 -8.28 6.15 -10.52
N ALA A 61 -8.44 5.79 -9.24
CA ALA A 61 -9.25 6.56 -8.29
C ALA A 61 -8.77 8.01 -8.15
N VAL A 62 -7.46 8.25 -8.14
CA VAL A 62 -6.89 9.61 -8.10
C VAL A 62 -7.18 10.39 -9.39
N LYS A 63 -7.22 9.73 -10.55
CA LYS A 63 -7.57 10.40 -11.82
C LYS A 63 -9.05 10.77 -11.89
N GLU A 64 -9.94 9.99 -11.29
CA GLU A 64 -11.38 10.29 -11.26
C GLU A 64 -11.70 11.51 -10.38
N GLU A 65 -10.87 11.82 -9.38
CA GLU A 65 -11.03 12.99 -8.51
C GLU A 65 -10.42 14.29 -9.06
N ASN A 66 -9.68 14.24 -10.18
CA ASN A 66 -9.04 15.41 -10.83
C ASN A 66 -9.78 15.82 -12.12
#